data_AF-A0A7Z9WNU6-F1
#
_entry.id   AF-A0A7Z9WNU6-F1
#
_cell.length_a   1.000
_cell.length_b   1.000
_cell.length_c   1.000
_cell.angle_alpha   90.00
_cell.angle_beta   90.00
_cell.angle_gamma   90.00
#
_symmetry.space_group_name_H-M   'P 1'
#
loop_
_entity.id
_entity.type
_entity.pdbx_description
1 polymer ?
#
loop_
_entity_poly.entity_id
_entity_poly.type
_entity_poly.pdbx_seq_one_letter_code
_entity_poly.pdbx_strand_id
1 'polypeptide(L)'
;MQRQTQTATYWQELTIEEEDLEHLYELILEEERPRTSEDLALALIEMRCRREEDRIRGELERGTLYQPKESYEVGEKLVFPAFNYALGTVVGVRPGHNPRYGDFKVIQVRFEGEEGTREFASELAHPHKLNREKEELLAEALIPPDQLYAQYGQVVREKLVESLRANDEFVSFGDEWLLRGLLAEVHVGHLNIAEAVLDVSGKPLPPEDILKELDLPARPKEALVFSLNYALAQDERFDEVGTEEQVLWFLRRLEPLQALECPMHLRYQPLPYDRASLDEELLALEGELD
;
A
#
# COMPACT_ATOMS: atom_id res chain seq x y z
N MET A 1 9.91 10.34 20.76
CA MET A 1 10.70 10.03 19.56
C MET A 1 9.95 8.88 18.95
N GLN A 2 9.47 9.02 17.72
CA GLN A 2 8.53 8.06 17.17
C GLN A 2 9.08 7.64 15.82
N ARG A 3 9.17 6.32 15.62
CA ARG A 3 9.34 5.72 14.30
C ARG A 3 8.32 6.34 13.35
N GLN A 4 8.74 6.74 12.16
CA GLN A 4 7.87 7.41 11.21
C GLN A 4 6.70 6.50 10.83
N THR A 5 6.98 5.23 10.55
CA THR A 5 5.97 4.20 10.24
C THR A 5 4.98 3.95 11.36
N GLN A 6 5.25 4.43 12.58
CA GLN A 6 4.38 4.31 13.75
C GLN A 6 3.53 5.58 13.96
N THR A 7 3.45 6.47 12.96
CA THR A 7 2.66 7.71 13.01
C THR A 7 1.60 7.73 11.91
N ALA A 8 0.44 8.30 12.21
CA ALA A 8 -0.62 8.50 11.21
C ALA A 8 -0.18 9.42 10.06
N THR A 9 0.57 10.48 10.36
CA THR A 9 1.02 11.46 9.37
C THR A 9 1.87 10.82 8.27
N TYR A 10 2.74 9.87 8.63
CA TYR A 10 3.56 9.16 7.64
C TYR A 10 2.71 8.43 6.59
N TRP A 11 1.69 7.69 7.00
CA TRP A 11 0.83 6.94 6.08
C TRP A 11 -0.11 7.86 5.27
N GLN A 12 -0.59 8.94 5.90
CA GLN A 12 -1.42 9.94 5.22
C GLN A 12 -0.64 10.70 4.14
N GLU A 13 0.65 10.97 4.35
CA GLU A 13 1.52 11.68 3.40
C GLU A 13 2.34 10.73 2.52
N LEU A 14 2.18 9.41 2.68
CA LEU A 14 2.90 8.40 1.91
C LEU A 14 2.80 8.68 0.40
N THR A 15 3.94 8.63 -0.27
CA THR A 15 4.03 8.58 -1.73
C THR A 15 4.68 7.26 -2.11
N ILE A 16 4.11 6.58 -3.10
CA ILE A 16 4.66 5.31 -3.58
C ILE A 16 5.93 5.62 -4.39
N GLU A 17 7.03 5.03 -3.96
CA GLU A 17 8.36 5.17 -4.56
C GLU A 17 8.60 4.04 -5.57
N GLU A 18 9.55 4.22 -6.49
CA GLU A 18 9.94 3.17 -7.44
C GLU A 18 10.44 1.91 -6.72
N GLU A 19 11.21 2.08 -5.65
CA GLU A 19 11.67 0.97 -4.79
C GLU A 19 10.51 0.15 -4.18
N ASP A 20 9.36 0.78 -3.92
CA ASP A 20 8.17 0.06 -3.44
C ASP A 20 7.62 -0.87 -4.52
N LEU A 21 7.54 -0.36 -5.76
CA LEU A 21 7.06 -1.12 -6.90
C LEU A 21 8.02 -2.24 -7.27
N GLU A 22 9.33 -1.99 -7.20
CA GLU A 22 10.36 -3.02 -7.39
C GLU A 22 10.20 -4.15 -6.38
N HIS A 23 10.01 -3.84 -5.10
CA HIS A 23 9.79 -4.86 -4.08
C HIS A 23 8.53 -5.69 -4.33
N LEU A 24 7.42 -5.05 -4.68
CA LEU A 24 6.17 -5.76 -4.98
C LEU A 24 6.28 -6.56 -6.28
N TYR A 25 7.04 -6.09 -7.25
CA TYR A 25 7.37 -6.82 -8.46
C TYR A 25 8.13 -8.10 -8.12
N GLU A 26 9.20 -8.00 -7.32
CA GLU A 26 9.97 -9.17 -6.87
C GLU A 26 9.09 -10.17 -6.11
N LEU A 27 8.22 -9.68 -5.22
CA LEU A 27 7.29 -10.52 -4.46
C LEU A 27 6.38 -11.35 -5.38
N ILE A 28 5.75 -10.73 -6.37
CA ILE A 28 4.87 -11.44 -7.31
C ILE A 28 5.69 -12.37 -8.22
N LEU A 29 6.89 -11.95 -8.62
CA LEU A 29 7.78 -12.74 -9.46
C LEU A 29 8.21 -14.04 -8.75
N GLU A 30 8.59 -13.96 -7.48
CA GLU A 30 9.04 -15.11 -6.70
C GLU A 30 7.92 -16.13 -6.45
N GLU A 31 6.71 -15.65 -6.19
CA GLU A 31 5.58 -16.52 -5.90
C GLU A 31 4.83 -17.01 -7.14
N GLU A 32 5.04 -16.36 -8.30
CA GLU A 32 4.39 -16.64 -9.58
C GLU A 32 2.85 -16.71 -9.51
N ARG A 33 2.23 -15.94 -8.62
CA ARG A 33 0.78 -15.95 -8.38
C ARG A 33 0.18 -14.54 -8.27
N PRO A 34 -1.08 -14.34 -8.66
CA PRO A 34 -1.76 -13.07 -8.45
C PRO A 34 -1.88 -12.75 -6.96
N ARG A 35 -1.92 -11.46 -6.64
CA ARG A 35 -2.09 -10.94 -5.27
C ARG A 35 -3.19 -9.89 -5.24
N THR A 36 -3.95 -9.86 -4.16
CA THR A 36 -4.97 -8.83 -3.96
C THR A 36 -4.31 -7.47 -3.66
N SER A 37 -5.05 -6.38 -3.86
CA SER A 37 -4.52 -5.06 -3.50
C SER A 37 -4.32 -4.92 -1.98
N GLU A 38 -5.11 -5.66 -1.18
CA GLU A 38 -4.91 -5.82 0.28
C GLU A 38 -3.57 -6.51 0.61
N ASP A 39 -3.29 -7.65 -0.02
CA ASP A 39 -2.03 -8.37 0.19
C ASP A 39 -0.81 -7.51 -0.14
N LEU A 40 -0.86 -6.79 -1.26
CA LEU A 40 0.24 -5.93 -1.70
C LEU A 40 0.41 -4.72 -0.80
N ALA A 41 -0.68 -4.12 -0.33
CA ALA A 41 -0.62 -3.01 0.63
C ALA A 41 -0.06 -3.46 1.99
N LEU A 42 -0.42 -4.65 2.48
CA LEU A 42 0.17 -5.22 3.68
C LEU A 42 1.68 -5.47 3.50
N ALA A 43 2.08 -6.09 2.38
CA ALA A 43 3.49 -6.33 2.06
C ALA A 43 4.30 -5.02 2.00
N LEU A 44 3.73 -3.97 1.41
CA LEU A 44 4.33 -2.64 1.38
C LEU A 44 4.53 -2.07 2.80
N ILE A 45 3.53 -2.18 3.67
CA ILE A 45 3.64 -1.73 5.07
C ILE A 45 4.73 -2.50 5.81
N GLU A 46 4.74 -3.82 5.68
CA GLU A 46 5.76 -4.69 6.28
C GLU A 46 7.17 -4.31 5.83
N MET A 47 7.35 -4.11 4.52
CA MET A 47 8.62 -3.69 3.94
C MET A 47 9.05 -2.32 4.47
N ARG A 48 8.17 -1.31 4.46
CA ARG A 48 8.50 0.04 4.96
C ARG A 48 8.89 0.03 6.44
N CYS A 49 8.20 -0.75 7.27
CA CYS A 49 8.54 -0.93 8.69
C CYS A 49 9.93 -1.59 8.84
N ARG A 50 10.19 -2.66 8.10
CA ARG A 50 11.49 -3.36 8.12
C ARG A 50 12.63 -2.44 7.66
N ARG A 51 12.44 -1.72 6.56
CA ARG A 51 13.41 -0.76 6.01
C ARG A 51 13.74 0.34 7.02
N GLU A 52 12.74 0.84 7.76
CA GLU A 52 12.97 1.82 8.83
C GLU A 52 13.80 1.22 9.98
N GLU A 53 13.46 0.02 10.46
CA GLU A 53 14.21 -0.63 11.54
C GLU A 53 15.66 -0.96 11.15
N ASP A 54 15.88 -1.49 9.95
CA ASP A 54 17.21 -1.82 9.46
C ASP A 54 18.08 -0.57 9.30
N ARG A 55 17.50 0.52 8.79
CA ARG A 55 18.16 1.84 8.74
C ARG A 55 18.56 2.31 10.14
N ILE A 56 17.63 2.26 11.10
CA ILE A 56 17.90 2.71 12.47
C ILE A 56 18.97 1.86 13.14
N ARG A 57 18.93 0.54 12.96
CA ARG A 57 19.94 -0.38 13.46
C ARG A 57 21.32 -0.05 12.88
N GLY A 58 21.40 0.16 11.56
CA GLY A 58 22.63 0.55 10.88
C GLY A 58 23.19 1.87 11.41
N GLU A 59 22.36 2.91 11.57
CA GLU A 59 22.81 4.19 12.11
C GLU A 59 23.29 4.07 13.56
N LEU A 60 22.59 3.30 14.39
CA LEU A 60 23.01 3.03 15.77
C LEU A 60 24.31 2.22 15.88
N GLU A 61 24.79 1.58 14.81
CA GLU A 61 26.10 0.93 14.75
C GLU A 61 27.21 1.90 14.29
N ARG A 62 26.84 2.99 13.60
CA ARG A 62 27.78 4.00 13.05
C ARG A 62 28.22 5.05 14.06
N GLY A 63 27.54 5.20 15.20
CA GLY A 63 27.87 6.21 16.21
C GLY A 63 27.26 5.95 17.59
N THR A 64 27.70 6.73 18.57
CA THR A 64 27.20 6.66 19.95
C THR A 64 25.81 7.28 20.04
N LEU A 65 24.88 6.64 20.74
CA LEU A 65 23.55 7.22 20.98
C LEU A 65 23.68 8.52 21.79
N TYR A 66 23.12 9.63 21.28
CA TYR A 66 23.12 10.89 21.99
C TYR A 66 22.19 10.86 23.21
N GLN A 67 22.75 11.15 24.37
CA GLN A 67 22.12 11.25 25.68
C GLN A 67 22.64 12.53 26.37
N PRO A 68 21.77 13.50 26.71
CA PRO A 68 22.18 14.75 27.35
C PRO A 68 23.00 14.61 28.64
N LYS A 69 22.89 13.48 29.37
CA LYS A 69 23.67 13.21 30.58
C LYS A 69 25.16 12.97 30.31
N GLU A 70 25.51 12.52 29.11
CA GLU A 70 26.86 12.06 28.77
C GLU A 70 27.76 13.23 28.33
N SER A 71 29.07 12.97 28.31
CA SER A 71 30.10 13.87 27.79
C SER A 71 30.55 13.43 26.39
N TYR A 72 30.87 14.38 25.52
CA TYR A 72 31.27 14.10 24.14
C TYR A 72 32.48 14.95 23.72
N GLU A 73 33.29 14.41 22.82
CA GLU A 73 34.50 15.06 22.32
C GLU A 73 34.36 15.52 20.87
N VAL A 74 35.16 16.54 20.48
CA VAL A 74 35.20 17.01 19.09
C VAL A 74 35.74 15.89 18.19
N GLY A 75 34.99 15.58 17.12
CA GLY A 75 35.26 14.49 16.20
C GLY A 75 34.42 13.24 16.47
N GLU A 76 33.72 13.16 17.60
CA GLU A 76 32.86 12.02 17.91
C GLU A 76 31.60 12.02 17.04
N LYS A 77 31.17 10.82 16.62
CA LYS A 77 29.95 10.59 15.86
C LYS A 77 28.82 10.17 16.79
N LEU A 78 27.73 10.92 16.75
CA LEU A 78 26.56 10.74 17.61
C LEU A 78 25.31 10.51 16.76
N VAL A 79 24.44 9.64 17.24
CA VAL A 79 23.14 9.32 16.63
C VAL A 79 22.05 10.00 17.42
N PHE A 80 21.19 10.78 16.73
CA PHE A 80 20.15 11.59 17.38
C PHE A 80 18.75 11.05 17.11
N PRO A 81 18.11 10.34 18.06
CA PRO A 81 16.79 9.76 17.78
C PRO A 81 15.66 10.80 17.66
N ALA A 82 15.88 12.05 18.11
CA ALA A 82 14.93 13.16 17.98
C ALA A 82 14.92 13.72 16.56
N PHE A 83 15.94 13.39 15.77
CA PHE A 83 16.13 13.82 14.41
C PHE A 83 16.17 12.59 13.50
N ASN A 84 15.19 11.70 13.65
CA ASN A 84 15.04 10.47 12.85
C ASN A 84 16.30 9.60 12.81
N TYR A 85 17.01 9.49 13.95
CA TYR A 85 18.27 8.75 14.07
C TYR A 85 19.38 9.29 13.16
N ALA A 86 19.35 10.58 12.82
CA ALA A 86 20.39 11.20 12.02
C ALA A 86 21.76 11.13 12.72
N LEU A 87 22.79 10.84 11.93
CA LEU A 87 24.19 10.85 12.35
C LEU A 87 24.74 12.27 12.30
N GLY A 88 25.35 12.70 13.40
CA GLY A 88 25.99 14.00 13.53
C GLY A 88 27.40 13.86 14.09
N THR A 89 28.30 14.75 13.67
CA THR A 89 29.67 14.82 14.21
C THR A 89 29.80 16.04 15.11
N VAL A 90 30.37 15.86 16.29
CA VAL A 90 30.68 16.97 17.20
C VAL A 90 31.82 17.80 16.61
N VAL A 91 31.59 19.08 16.38
CA VAL A 91 32.57 20.02 15.81
C VAL A 91 33.06 21.07 16.81
N GLY A 92 32.43 21.15 17.99
CA GLY A 92 32.82 22.08 19.04
C GLY A 92 32.18 21.73 20.37
N VAL A 93 32.82 22.13 21.47
CA VAL A 93 32.29 21.97 22.84
C VAL A 93 32.57 23.26 23.61
N ARG A 94 31.56 23.81 24.27
CA ARG A 94 31.68 25.04 25.08
C ARG A 94 30.94 24.90 26.41
N PRO A 95 31.37 25.61 27.47
CA PRO A 95 30.62 25.63 28.72
C PRO A 95 29.25 26.31 28.52
N GLY A 96 28.25 25.77 29.20
CA GLY A 96 26.89 26.30 29.28
C GLY A 96 26.51 26.53 30.74
N HIS A 97 25.73 27.59 30.99
CA HIS A 97 25.19 27.87 32.32
C HIS A 97 23.73 28.26 32.18
N ASN A 98 22.87 27.66 32.99
CA ASN A 98 21.47 28.03 33.08
C ASN A 98 21.09 28.18 34.55
N PRO A 99 20.51 29.33 34.98
CA PRO A 99 20.12 29.55 36.38
C PRO A 99 19.21 28.45 36.97
N ARG A 100 18.45 27.74 36.13
CA ARG A 100 17.55 26.66 36.54
C ARG A 100 18.23 25.27 36.54
N TYR A 101 19.19 25.05 35.64
CA TYR A 101 19.78 23.73 35.41
C TYR A 101 21.26 23.61 35.83
N GLY A 102 21.85 24.70 36.32
CA GLY A 102 23.25 24.76 36.74
C GLY A 102 24.22 24.84 35.56
N ASP A 103 25.43 24.33 35.82
CA ASP A 103 26.50 24.21 34.83
C ASP A 103 26.32 22.93 34.01
N PHE A 104 26.53 23.04 32.71
CA PHE A 104 26.52 21.93 31.76
C PHE A 104 27.43 22.28 30.58
N LYS A 105 27.56 21.39 29.60
CA LYS A 105 28.29 21.69 28.36
C LYS A 105 27.33 21.78 27.17
N VAL A 106 27.71 22.56 26.18
CA VAL A 106 27.01 22.67 24.90
C VAL A 106 27.92 22.12 23.82
N ILE A 107 27.47 21.06 23.15
CA ILE A 107 28.13 20.51 21.97
C ILE A 107 27.55 21.17 20.72
N GLN A 108 28.41 21.47 19.76
CA GLN A 108 28.04 21.90 18.42
C GLN A 108 28.17 20.69 17.51
N VAL A 109 27.10 20.33 16.83
CA VAL A 109 27.00 19.12 16.02
C VAL A 109 26.66 19.49 14.59
N ARG A 110 27.38 18.89 13.65
CA ARG A 110 27.08 18.98 12.22
C ARG A 110 26.49 17.65 11.76
N PHE A 111 25.27 17.67 11.23
CA PHE A 111 24.63 16.51 10.62
C PHE A 111 25.19 16.26 9.22
N GLU A 112 25.27 14.99 8.82
CA GLU A 112 25.64 14.64 7.44
C GLU A 112 24.63 15.26 6.46
N GLY A 113 25.11 16.02 5.47
CA GLY A 113 24.28 16.65 4.44
C GLY A 113 23.63 18.00 4.79
N GLU A 114 23.74 18.49 6.03
CA GLU A 114 23.24 19.82 6.40
C GLU A 114 24.35 20.89 6.40
N GLU A 115 24.06 22.05 5.79
CA GLU A 115 24.88 23.26 5.97
C GLU A 115 24.55 23.91 7.31
N GLY A 116 25.48 23.81 8.26
CA GLY A 116 25.37 24.50 9.55
C GLY A 116 25.81 23.64 10.73
N THR A 117 25.62 24.18 11.92
CA THR A 117 25.81 23.46 13.18
C THR A 117 24.59 23.68 14.06
N ARG A 118 24.17 22.63 14.77
CA ARG A 118 23.12 22.69 15.77
C ARG A 118 23.73 22.50 17.16
N GLU A 119 23.16 23.12 18.16
CA GLU A 119 23.66 23.07 19.53
C GLU A 119 22.82 22.12 20.39
N PHE A 120 23.49 21.28 21.16
CA PHE A 120 22.87 20.30 22.05
C PHE A 120 23.54 20.34 23.43
N ALA A 121 22.78 20.00 24.48
CA ALA A 121 23.33 19.93 25.83
C ALA A 121 24.11 18.63 26.05
N SER A 122 25.18 18.67 26.83
CA SER A 122 25.92 17.51 27.34
C SER A 122 26.26 17.73 28.80
N GLU A 123 26.56 16.66 29.53
CA GLU A 123 26.77 16.68 30.99
C GLU A 123 25.58 17.31 31.76
N LEU A 124 24.36 17.17 31.24
CA LEU A 124 23.15 17.66 31.88
C LEU A 124 22.76 16.73 33.04
N ALA A 125 22.99 17.19 34.28
CA ALA A 125 22.69 16.41 35.49
C ALA A 125 21.20 16.15 35.72
N HIS A 126 20.31 16.93 35.10
CA HIS A 126 18.86 16.78 35.27
C HIS A 126 18.31 15.60 34.45
N PRO A 127 17.30 14.86 34.97
CA PRO A 127 16.64 13.80 34.22
C PRO A 127 16.10 14.32 32.89
N HIS A 128 16.39 13.59 31.82
CA HIS A 128 15.95 13.94 30.48
C HIS A 128 15.39 12.71 29.77
N LYS A 129 14.28 12.88 29.03
CA LYS A 129 13.60 11.82 28.28
C LYS A 129 14.45 11.13 27.19
N LEU A 130 15.64 11.67 26.91
CA LEU A 130 16.58 11.15 25.92
C LEU A 130 17.69 10.31 26.54
N ASN A 131 17.81 10.28 27.86
CA ASN A 131 18.77 9.45 28.57
C ASN A 131 18.25 8.01 28.66
N ARG A 132 18.16 7.33 27.52
CA ARG A 132 17.70 5.94 27.38
C ARG A 132 18.82 5.10 26.79
N GLU A 133 18.88 3.84 27.18
CA GLU A 133 19.87 2.91 26.64
C GLU A 133 19.46 2.44 25.23
N LYS A 134 20.44 2.04 24.42
CA LYS A 134 20.21 1.59 23.04
C LYS A 134 19.26 0.39 23.00
N GLU A 135 19.40 -0.53 23.94
CA GLU A 135 18.57 -1.72 24.08
C GLU A 135 17.12 -1.36 24.40
N GLU A 136 16.88 -0.33 25.21
CA GLU A 136 15.52 0.13 25.54
C GLU A 136 14.81 0.70 24.30
N LEU A 137 15.53 1.44 23.45
CA LEU A 137 14.99 1.99 22.20
C LEU A 137 14.71 0.92 21.14
N LEU A 138 15.47 -0.17 21.15
CA LEU A 138 15.26 -1.30 20.24
C LEU A 138 14.19 -2.27 20.75
N ALA A 139 13.93 -2.30 22.06
CA ALA A 139 12.90 -3.11 22.69
C ALA A 139 11.55 -2.38 22.82
N GLU A 140 11.43 -1.16 22.32
CA GLU A 140 10.19 -0.40 22.34
C GLU A 140 9.10 -1.14 21.57
N ALA A 141 7.93 -1.32 22.19
CA ALA A 141 6.84 -2.06 21.58
C ALA A 141 6.28 -1.26 20.39
N LEU A 142 6.51 -1.78 19.18
CA LEU A 142 5.99 -1.22 17.94
C LEU A 142 4.61 -1.82 17.64
N ILE A 143 3.75 -1.04 17.01
CA ILE A 143 2.50 -1.52 16.41
C ILE A 143 2.91 -2.44 15.25
N PRO A 144 2.47 -3.71 15.25
CA PRO A 144 2.84 -4.64 14.21
C PRO A 144 2.16 -4.28 12.87
N PRO A 145 2.74 -4.71 11.73
CA PRO A 145 2.26 -4.30 10.39
C PRO A 145 0.79 -4.61 10.11
N ASP A 146 0.27 -5.72 10.60
CA ASP A 146 -1.14 -6.11 10.49
C ASP A 146 -2.08 -5.09 11.16
N GLN A 147 -1.69 -4.59 12.35
CA GLN A 147 -2.45 -3.56 13.04
C GLN A 147 -2.29 -2.18 12.40
N LEU A 148 -1.14 -1.88 11.80
CA LEU A 148 -0.96 -0.68 10.99
C LEU A 148 -1.82 -0.72 9.73
N TYR A 149 -1.90 -1.88 9.07
CA TYR A 149 -2.79 -2.10 7.94
C TYR A 149 -4.25 -1.92 8.34
N ALA A 150 -4.69 -2.45 9.48
CA ALA A 150 -6.05 -2.23 9.97
C ALA A 150 -6.39 -0.75 10.20
N GLN A 151 -5.39 0.10 10.50
CA GLN A 151 -5.58 1.54 10.74
C GLN A 151 -5.46 2.38 9.48
N TYR A 152 -4.51 2.07 8.59
CA TYR A 152 -4.10 2.94 7.48
C TYR A 152 -4.17 2.25 6.11
N GLY A 153 -4.50 0.96 6.07
CA GLY A 153 -4.45 0.12 4.88
C GLY A 153 -5.29 0.62 3.73
N GLN A 154 -6.46 1.21 3.99
CA GLN A 154 -7.29 1.80 2.94
C GLN A 154 -6.55 2.92 2.19
N VAL A 155 -5.96 3.88 2.90
CA VAL A 155 -5.24 5.00 2.29
C VAL A 155 -4.01 4.52 1.53
N VAL A 156 -3.30 3.53 2.08
CA VAL A 156 -2.13 2.92 1.42
C VAL A 156 -2.56 2.21 0.14
N ARG A 157 -3.64 1.43 0.20
CA ARG A 157 -4.18 0.66 -0.93
C ARG A 157 -4.64 1.56 -2.07
N GLU A 158 -5.35 2.65 -1.77
CA GLU A 158 -5.80 3.62 -2.79
C GLU A 158 -4.62 4.20 -3.58
N LYS A 159 -3.58 4.66 -2.88
CA LYS A 159 -2.35 5.20 -3.49
C LYS A 159 -1.55 4.15 -4.24
N LEU A 160 -1.50 2.93 -3.70
CA LEU A 160 -0.80 1.81 -4.31
C LEU A 160 -1.48 1.39 -5.61
N VAL A 161 -2.80 1.23 -5.62
CA VAL A 161 -3.58 0.86 -6.81
C VAL A 161 -3.39 1.90 -7.92
N GLU A 162 -3.42 3.19 -7.60
CA GLU A 162 -3.13 4.24 -8.58
C GLU A 162 -1.74 4.08 -9.21
N SER A 163 -0.73 3.78 -8.38
CA SER A 163 0.65 3.61 -8.82
C SER A 163 0.87 2.32 -9.63
N LEU A 164 0.21 1.22 -9.25
CA LEU A 164 0.24 -0.04 -10.00
C LEU A 164 -0.44 0.11 -11.37
N ARG A 165 -1.57 0.83 -11.47
CA ARG A 165 -2.24 1.13 -12.75
C ARG A 165 -1.38 1.96 -13.70
N ALA A 166 -0.52 2.83 -13.16
CA ALA A 166 0.37 3.66 -13.95
C ALA A 166 1.60 2.92 -14.48
N ASN A 167 1.87 1.70 -13.99
CA ASN A 167 3.02 0.89 -14.38
C ASN A 167 2.58 -0.26 -15.31
N ASP A 168 3.07 -0.26 -16.54
CA ASP A 168 2.69 -1.21 -17.59
C ASP A 168 3.08 -2.67 -17.31
N GLU A 169 4.03 -2.91 -16.37
CA GLU A 169 4.44 -4.25 -15.97
C GLU A 169 3.40 -4.96 -15.11
N PHE A 170 2.51 -4.21 -14.46
CA PHE A 170 1.42 -4.76 -13.66
C PHE A 170 0.13 -4.79 -14.46
N VAL A 171 -0.61 -5.89 -14.32
CA VAL A 171 -1.95 -6.06 -14.89
C VAL A 171 -2.91 -6.45 -13.79
N SER A 172 -4.17 -6.04 -13.92
CA SER A 172 -5.22 -6.37 -12.96
C SER A 172 -6.42 -7.02 -13.61
N PHE A 173 -7.10 -7.86 -12.83
CA PHE A 173 -8.43 -8.37 -13.09
C PHE A 173 -9.19 -8.34 -11.76
N GLY A 174 -10.26 -7.55 -11.68
CA GLY A 174 -10.91 -7.26 -10.39
C GLY A 174 -9.95 -6.58 -9.40
N ASP A 175 -9.82 -7.13 -8.20
CA ASP A 175 -8.86 -6.67 -7.17
C ASP A 175 -7.51 -7.40 -7.22
N GLU A 176 -7.37 -8.39 -8.11
CA GLU A 176 -6.14 -9.16 -8.24
C GLU A 176 -5.15 -8.49 -9.20
N TRP A 177 -3.87 -8.64 -8.88
CA TRP A 177 -2.73 -8.08 -9.60
C TRP A 177 -1.72 -9.17 -9.93
N LEU A 178 -1.21 -9.15 -11.16
CA LEU A 178 -0.16 -10.04 -11.63
C LEU A 178 0.84 -9.26 -12.50
N LEU A 179 2.04 -9.80 -12.67
CA LEU A 179 2.99 -9.28 -13.65
C LEU A 179 2.62 -9.69 -15.07
N ARG A 180 2.72 -8.75 -16.01
CA ARG A 180 2.49 -8.99 -17.43
C ARG A 180 3.36 -10.13 -17.97
N GLY A 181 4.63 -10.19 -17.55
CA GLY A 181 5.56 -11.25 -17.94
C GLY A 181 5.19 -12.65 -17.44
N LEU A 182 4.29 -12.76 -16.46
CA LEU A 182 3.78 -14.02 -15.93
C LEU A 182 2.46 -14.48 -16.58
N LEU A 183 1.86 -13.65 -17.44
CA LEU A 183 0.66 -14.05 -18.18
C LEU A 183 0.96 -15.24 -19.09
N ALA A 184 0.06 -16.21 -19.08
CA ALA A 184 0.02 -17.27 -20.09
C ALA A 184 -0.50 -16.68 -21.41
N GLU A 185 0.06 -17.14 -22.52
CA GLU A 185 -0.33 -16.65 -23.84
C GLU A 185 -1.72 -17.18 -24.24
N VAL A 186 -2.72 -16.31 -24.20
CA VAL A 186 -4.09 -16.62 -24.65
C VAL A 186 -4.33 -15.93 -26.00
N HIS A 187 -4.27 -16.70 -27.08
CA HIS A 187 -4.54 -16.19 -28.42
C HIS A 187 -5.99 -16.47 -28.88
N VAL A 188 -6.39 -15.92 -30.02
CA VAL A 188 -7.74 -16.08 -30.61
C VAL A 188 -8.22 -17.54 -30.71
N GLY A 189 -7.33 -18.49 -30.97
CA GLY A 189 -7.68 -19.92 -30.97
C GLY A 189 -8.20 -20.43 -29.62
N HIS A 190 -7.58 -20.02 -28.51
CA HIS A 190 -8.03 -20.35 -27.15
C HIS A 190 -9.37 -19.69 -26.85
N LEU A 191 -9.55 -18.44 -27.27
CA LEU A 191 -10.83 -17.74 -27.10
C LEU A 191 -11.96 -18.42 -27.90
N ASN A 192 -11.68 -18.93 -29.10
CA ASN A 192 -12.68 -19.70 -29.87
C ASN A 192 -13.05 -21.02 -29.19
N ILE A 193 -12.09 -21.70 -28.56
CA ILE A 193 -12.36 -22.92 -27.78
C ILE A 193 -13.21 -22.56 -26.55
N ALA A 194 -12.84 -21.49 -25.83
CA ALA A 194 -13.62 -21.00 -24.69
C ALA A 194 -15.06 -20.66 -25.07
N GLU A 195 -15.26 -19.98 -26.21
CA GLU A 195 -16.60 -19.71 -26.76
C GLU A 195 -17.36 -21.01 -27.03
N ALA A 196 -16.74 -22.00 -27.68
CA ALA A 196 -17.39 -23.27 -27.97
C ALA A 196 -17.78 -24.02 -26.69
N VAL A 197 -16.93 -24.00 -25.65
CA VAL A 197 -17.21 -24.61 -24.35
C VAL A 197 -18.42 -23.95 -23.67
N LEU A 198 -18.48 -22.62 -23.68
CA LEU A 198 -19.61 -21.88 -23.12
C LEU A 198 -20.90 -22.10 -23.91
N ASP A 199 -20.83 -22.13 -25.24
CA ASP A 199 -21.96 -22.37 -26.13
C ASP A 199 -22.56 -23.77 -25.92
N VAL A 200 -21.72 -24.81 -25.83
CA VAL A 200 -22.15 -26.19 -25.55
C VAL A 200 -22.72 -26.34 -24.14
N SER A 201 -22.13 -25.65 -23.16
CA SER A 201 -22.59 -25.65 -21.78
C SER A 201 -23.96 -24.98 -21.62
N GLY A 202 -24.21 -23.90 -22.35
CA GLY A 202 -25.46 -23.13 -22.30
C GLY A 202 -25.73 -22.47 -20.94
N LYS A 203 -24.73 -22.39 -20.07
CA LYS A 203 -24.78 -21.76 -18.74
C LYS A 203 -23.43 -21.11 -18.41
N PRO A 204 -23.39 -20.13 -17.49
CA PRO A 204 -22.14 -19.56 -17.01
C PRO A 204 -21.20 -20.62 -16.42
N LEU A 205 -19.90 -20.49 -16.68
CA LEU A 205 -18.87 -21.41 -16.19
C LEU A 205 -17.75 -20.67 -15.46
N PRO A 206 -17.18 -21.28 -14.41
CA PRO A 206 -15.97 -20.75 -13.79
C PRO A 206 -14.76 -20.92 -14.73
N PRO A 207 -13.74 -20.06 -14.63
CA PRO A 207 -12.57 -20.11 -15.51
C PRO A 207 -11.84 -21.46 -15.43
N GLU A 208 -11.84 -22.14 -14.28
CA GLU A 208 -11.22 -23.46 -14.11
C GLU A 208 -11.88 -24.55 -14.94
N ASP A 209 -13.19 -24.44 -15.21
CA ASP A 209 -13.88 -25.41 -16.06
C ASP A 209 -13.56 -25.17 -17.54
N ILE A 210 -13.40 -23.90 -17.94
CA ILE A 210 -12.99 -23.53 -19.30
C ILE A 210 -11.54 -23.97 -19.55
N LEU A 211 -10.65 -23.76 -18.58
CA LEU A 211 -9.23 -24.11 -18.66
C LEU A 211 -8.97 -25.59 -18.96
N LYS A 212 -9.88 -26.51 -18.58
CA LYS A 212 -9.73 -27.95 -18.82
C LYS A 212 -9.66 -28.31 -20.30
N GLU A 213 -10.26 -27.49 -21.15
CA GLU A 213 -10.34 -27.69 -22.60
C GLU A 213 -9.27 -26.86 -23.36
N LEU A 214 -8.50 -26.03 -22.64
CA LEU A 214 -7.46 -25.17 -23.22
C LEU A 214 -6.07 -25.80 -23.03
N ASP A 215 -5.28 -25.80 -24.10
CA ASP A 215 -3.87 -26.23 -24.07
C ASP A 215 -2.96 -25.03 -23.86
N LEU A 216 -2.94 -24.50 -22.63
CA LEU A 216 -2.09 -23.38 -22.24
C LEU A 216 -0.70 -23.86 -21.76
N PRO A 217 0.36 -23.05 -21.95
CA PRO A 217 1.69 -23.38 -21.45
C PRO A 217 1.67 -23.57 -19.91
N ALA A 218 2.48 -24.53 -19.43
CA ALA A 218 2.52 -24.86 -18.02
C ALA A 218 2.92 -23.65 -17.14
N ARG A 219 2.05 -23.33 -16.18
CA ARG A 219 2.21 -22.28 -15.16
C ARG A 219 1.48 -22.72 -13.88
N PRO A 220 1.70 -22.05 -12.73
CA PRO A 220 0.84 -22.20 -11.57
C PRO A 220 -0.64 -21.98 -11.95
N LYS A 221 -1.55 -22.73 -11.31
CA LYS A 221 -2.96 -22.74 -11.67
C LYS A 221 -3.57 -21.34 -11.54
N GLU A 222 -3.20 -20.63 -10.50
CA GLU A 222 -3.66 -19.28 -10.17
C GLU A 222 -3.28 -18.29 -11.27
N ALA A 223 -2.04 -18.38 -11.79
CA ALA A 223 -1.59 -17.57 -12.93
C ALA A 223 -2.35 -17.92 -14.22
N LEU A 224 -2.66 -19.20 -14.47
CA LEU A 224 -3.47 -19.62 -15.63
C LEU A 224 -4.90 -19.06 -15.56
N VAL A 225 -5.54 -19.16 -14.39
CA VAL A 225 -6.89 -18.62 -14.14
C VAL A 225 -6.89 -17.11 -14.36
N PHE A 226 -5.93 -16.40 -13.75
CA PHE A 226 -5.78 -14.97 -13.95
C PHE A 226 -5.59 -14.60 -15.42
N SER A 227 -4.72 -15.33 -16.13
CA SER A 227 -4.44 -15.07 -17.55
C SER A 227 -5.67 -15.28 -18.43
N LEU A 228 -6.47 -16.33 -18.15
CA LEU A 228 -7.72 -16.56 -18.86
C LEU A 228 -8.74 -15.45 -18.56
N ASN A 229 -8.95 -15.10 -17.30
CA ASN A 229 -9.86 -14.02 -16.90
C ASN A 229 -9.50 -12.70 -17.56
N TYR A 230 -8.22 -12.34 -17.52
CA TYR A 230 -7.68 -11.13 -18.15
C TYR A 230 -7.93 -11.13 -19.66
N ALA A 231 -7.76 -12.26 -20.34
CA ALA A 231 -7.99 -12.37 -21.78
C ALA A 231 -9.49 -12.32 -22.15
N LEU A 232 -10.36 -13.01 -21.40
CA LEU A 232 -11.80 -13.01 -21.63
C LEU A 232 -12.41 -11.62 -21.39
N ALA A 233 -11.94 -10.90 -20.38
CA ALA A 233 -12.38 -9.53 -20.09
C ALA A 233 -12.10 -8.52 -21.21
N GLN A 234 -11.17 -8.84 -22.12
CA GLN A 234 -10.79 -7.97 -23.24
C GLN A 234 -11.50 -8.33 -24.55
N ASP A 235 -12.27 -9.42 -24.57
CA ASP A 235 -12.98 -9.89 -25.76
C ASP A 235 -14.50 -9.70 -25.57
N GLU A 236 -15.09 -8.91 -26.47
CA GLU A 236 -16.50 -8.49 -26.39
C GLU A 236 -17.52 -9.63 -26.47
N ARG A 237 -17.11 -10.86 -26.83
CA ARG A 237 -18.02 -12.01 -26.86
C ARG A 237 -18.40 -12.51 -25.47
N PHE A 238 -17.52 -12.27 -24.50
CA PHE A 238 -17.64 -12.82 -23.15
C PHE A 238 -18.17 -11.76 -22.19
N ASP A 239 -18.88 -12.22 -21.17
CA ASP A 239 -19.30 -11.39 -20.05
C ASP A 239 -19.03 -12.10 -18.74
N GLU A 240 -18.57 -11.33 -17.75
CA GLU A 240 -18.42 -11.79 -16.39
C GLU A 240 -19.77 -11.56 -15.68
N VAL A 241 -20.43 -12.66 -15.30
CA VAL A 241 -21.78 -12.67 -14.74
C VAL A 241 -21.81 -13.30 -13.34
N GLY A 242 -20.65 -13.41 -12.71
CA GLY A 242 -20.46 -13.97 -11.39
C GLY A 242 -20.72 -12.96 -10.27
N THR A 243 -20.06 -13.20 -9.14
CA THR A 243 -20.12 -12.39 -7.93
C THR A 243 -18.71 -12.07 -7.47
N GLU A 244 -18.55 -11.19 -6.48
CA GLU A 244 -17.24 -10.89 -5.89
C GLU A 244 -16.50 -12.15 -5.37
N GLU A 245 -17.25 -13.17 -4.92
CA GLU A 245 -16.67 -14.42 -4.40
C GLU A 245 -16.36 -15.46 -5.49
N GLN A 246 -16.98 -15.33 -6.67
CA GLN A 246 -16.87 -16.33 -7.72
C GLN A 246 -17.06 -15.71 -9.10
N VAL A 247 -15.99 -15.76 -9.89
CA VAL A 247 -15.99 -15.36 -11.30
C VAL A 247 -16.72 -16.40 -12.13
N LEU A 248 -17.67 -15.97 -12.95
CA LEU A 248 -18.37 -16.82 -13.91
C LEU A 248 -18.42 -16.14 -15.28
N TRP A 249 -18.00 -16.86 -16.31
CA TRP A 249 -18.02 -16.37 -17.69
C TRP A 249 -19.22 -16.90 -18.45
N PHE A 250 -19.83 -16.05 -19.27
CA PHE A 250 -20.89 -16.42 -20.19
C PHE A 250 -20.73 -15.73 -21.55
N LEU A 251 -21.56 -16.11 -22.53
CA LEU A 251 -21.56 -15.49 -23.85
C LEU A 251 -22.63 -14.42 -23.93
N ARG A 252 -22.24 -13.19 -24.28
CA ARG A 252 -23.16 -12.05 -24.41
C ARG A 252 -24.32 -12.32 -25.37
N ARG A 253 -24.06 -13.04 -26.46
CA ARG A 253 -25.11 -13.40 -27.45
C ARG A 253 -26.15 -14.38 -26.93
N LEU A 254 -25.88 -15.09 -25.83
CA LEU A 254 -26.78 -16.04 -25.20
C LEU A 254 -27.49 -15.46 -23.98
N GLU A 255 -27.14 -14.24 -23.57
CA GLU A 255 -27.82 -13.57 -22.48
C GLU A 255 -29.27 -13.23 -22.83
N PRO A 256 -30.20 -13.36 -21.87
CA PRO A 256 -31.56 -12.92 -22.07
C PRO A 256 -31.59 -11.40 -22.29
N LEU A 257 -32.43 -10.93 -23.21
CA LEU A 257 -32.59 -9.50 -23.49
C LEU A 257 -32.86 -8.65 -22.25
N GLN A 258 -33.51 -9.22 -21.22
CA GLN A 258 -33.82 -8.56 -19.96
C GLN A 258 -32.60 -8.37 -19.04
N ALA A 259 -31.50 -9.09 -19.27
CA ALA A 259 -30.21 -8.83 -18.62
C ALA A 259 -29.47 -7.67 -19.31
N LEU A 260 -29.65 -7.54 -20.62
CA LEU A 260 -29.03 -6.49 -21.44
C LEU A 260 -29.78 -5.16 -21.39
N GLU A 261 -31.10 -5.20 -21.25
CA GLU A 261 -31.96 -4.01 -21.21
C GLU A 261 -32.80 -3.97 -19.93
N CYS A 262 -32.93 -2.76 -19.35
CA CYS A 262 -33.86 -2.54 -18.24
C CYS A 262 -35.29 -2.95 -18.66
N PRO A 263 -35.91 -3.93 -17.95
CA PRO A 263 -37.26 -4.39 -18.25
C PRO A 263 -38.26 -3.25 -18.26
N MET A 264 -39.25 -3.30 -19.16
CA MET A 264 -40.22 -2.21 -19.34
C MET A 264 -40.95 -1.83 -18.04
N HIS A 265 -41.15 -2.78 -17.13
CA HIS A 265 -41.78 -2.57 -15.82
C HIS A 265 -40.86 -1.91 -14.77
N LEU A 266 -39.54 -1.95 -14.98
CA LEU A 266 -38.53 -1.33 -14.11
C LEU A 266 -38.01 -0.01 -14.68
N ARG A 267 -38.36 0.32 -15.93
CA ARG A 267 -38.07 1.64 -16.50
C ARG A 267 -38.85 2.68 -15.71
N TYR A 268 -38.13 3.54 -15.00
CA TYR A 268 -38.72 4.65 -14.27
C TYR A 268 -39.59 5.49 -15.21
N GLN A 269 -40.87 5.63 -14.86
CA GLN A 269 -41.79 6.55 -15.53
C GLN A 269 -42.05 7.69 -14.55
N PRO A 270 -41.50 8.89 -14.79
CA PRO A 270 -41.71 10.02 -13.89
C PRO A 270 -43.19 10.33 -13.82
N LEU A 271 -43.73 10.33 -12.60
CA LEU A 271 -45.08 10.80 -12.35
C LEU A 271 -45.03 12.32 -12.28
N PRO A 272 -45.79 13.04 -13.12
CA PRO A 272 -45.87 14.49 -12.96
C PRO A 272 -46.49 14.80 -11.59
N TYR A 273 -45.74 15.51 -10.74
CA TYR A 273 -46.23 16.05 -9.47
C TYR A 273 -46.12 17.58 -9.48
N ASP A 274 -46.97 18.23 -8.70
CA ASP A 274 -46.84 19.67 -8.46
C ASP A 274 -45.78 19.89 -7.37
N ARG A 275 -44.65 20.48 -7.74
CA ARG A 275 -43.57 20.78 -6.80
C ARG A 275 -44.02 21.70 -5.66
N ALA A 276 -45.07 22.50 -5.87
CA ALA A 276 -45.64 23.36 -4.83
C ALA A 276 -46.42 22.57 -3.75
N SER A 277 -46.67 21.28 -3.99
CA SER A 277 -47.31 20.37 -3.04
C SER A 277 -46.32 19.62 -2.13
N LEU A 278 -45.02 19.76 -2.38
CA LEU A 278 -43.98 19.20 -1.52
C LEU A 278 -43.73 20.12 -0.31
N ASP A 279 -43.54 19.53 0.86
CA ASP A 279 -43.09 20.25 2.05
C ASP A 279 -41.56 20.46 2.03
N GLU A 280 -41.05 21.26 2.97
CA GLU A 280 -39.60 21.58 3.02
C GLU A 280 -38.72 20.33 3.17
N GLU A 281 -39.21 19.28 3.83
CA GLU A 281 -38.48 18.02 4.03
C GLU A 281 -38.37 17.22 2.72
N LEU A 282 -39.47 17.11 1.96
CA LEU A 282 -39.48 16.47 0.65
C LEU A 282 -38.71 17.27 -0.41
N LEU A 283 -38.71 18.61 -0.33
CA LEU A 283 -37.90 19.47 -1.20
C LEU A 283 -36.39 19.33 -0.93
N ALA A 284 -35.99 19.10 0.32
CA ALA A 284 -34.60 18.84 0.67
C ALA A 284 -34.13 17.48 0.11
N LEU A 285 -34.95 16.44 0.26
CA LEU A 285 -34.71 15.10 -0.31
C LEU A 285 -34.63 15.10 -1.84
N GLU A 286 -35.50 15.86 -2.52
CA GLU A 286 -35.45 16.05 -3.98
C GLU A 286 -34.08 16.60 -4.42
N GLY A 287 -33.52 17.55 -3.68
CA GLY A 287 -32.20 18.14 -3.99
C GLY A 287 -31.00 17.26 -3.66
N GLU A 288 -31.15 16.19 -2.89
CA GLU A 288 -30.07 15.22 -2.60
C GLU A 288 -30.01 14.07 -3.61
N LEU A 289 -31.07 13.86 -4.39
CA LEU A 289 -31.21 12.76 -5.36
C LEU A 289 -30.83 13.16 -6.80
N ASP A 290 -30.74 14.46 -7.09
CA ASP A 290 -30.24 15.05 -8.36
C ASP A 290 -28.71 15.25 -8.33
#